data_AF-A0A3M1UVD8-F1
#
_entry.id   AF-A0A3M1UVD8-F1
#
_cell.length_a   1.000
_cell.length_b   1.000
_cell.length_c   1.000
_cell.angle_alpha   90.00
_cell.angle_beta   90.00
_cell.angle_gamma   90.00
#
_symmetry.space_group_name_H-M   'P 1'
#
loop_
_entity.id
_entity.type
_entity.pdbx_description
1 polymer ?
#
loop_
_entity_poly.entity_id
_entity_poly.type
_entity_poly.pdbx_seq_one_letter_code
_entity_poly.pdbx_strand_id
1 'polypeptide(L)'
;RAGGLLLALCLLAFWRPALAESVLVVPGTGDAIAILRALASDFNALHRGDMRVDVPDSVGSSGGIRAVMRGEAELARTARPLKPQEKGAGLRAEPWATYPVVF
;
A
#
# COMPACT_ATOMS: atom_id res chain seq x y z
N ARG A 1 -50.96 -6.81 4.24
CA ARG A 1 -50.15 -6.03 3.27
C ARG A 1 -49.01 -5.25 3.93
N ALA A 2 -49.11 -4.81 5.20
CA ALA A 2 -48.04 -4.09 5.91
C ALA A 2 -46.79 -4.94 6.25
N GLY A 3 -46.94 -6.25 6.51
CA GLY A 3 -45.83 -7.12 6.89
C GLY A 3 -44.74 -7.30 5.81
N GLY A 4 -45.11 -7.29 4.53
CA GLY A 4 -44.15 -7.40 3.43
C GLY A 4 -43.29 -6.13 3.25
N LEU A 5 -43.86 -4.96 3.58
CA LEU A 5 -43.16 -3.67 3.49
C LEU A 5 -42.11 -3.53 4.59
N LEU A 6 -42.44 -3.96 5.81
CA LEU A 6 -41.51 -4.03 6.94
C LEU A 6 -40.36 -5.00 6.68
N LEU A 7 -40.65 -6.17 6.11
CA LEU A 7 -39.61 -7.15 5.75
C LEU A 7 -38.65 -6.60 4.68
N ALA A 8 -39.19 -5.91 3.66
CA ALA A 8 -38.40 -5.28 2.61
C ALA A 8 -37.50 -4.15 3.15
N LEU A 9 -38.00 -3.34 4.10
CA LEU A 9 -37.22 -2.30 4.77
C LEU A 9 -36.09 -2.88 5.64
N CYS A 10 -36.32 -4.00 6.34
CA CYS A 10 -35.27 -4.69 7.11
C CYS A 10 -34.15 -5.25 6.22
N LEU A 11 -34.48 -5.78 5.04
CA LEU A 11 -33.50 -6.32 4.10
C LEU A 11 -32.62 -5.21 3.48
N LEU A 12 -33.18 -4.03 3.21
CA LEU A 12 -32.43 -2.87 2.74
C LEU A 12 -31.53 -2.27 3.84
N ALA A 13 -31.96 -2.31 5.11
CA ALA A 13 -31.15 -1.85 6.23
C ALA A 13 -29.93 -2.75 6.53
N PHE A 14 -29.98 -4.01 6.11
CA PHE A 14 -28.86 -4.96 6.23
C PHE A 14 -27.94 -5.00 5.00
N TRP A 15 -28.28 -4.26 3.93
CA TRP A 15 -27.42 -4.13 2.76
C TRP A 15 -26.28 -3.16 3.06
N ARG A 16 -25.26 -3.62 3.79
CA ARG A 16 -23.99 -2.92 3.84
C ARG A 16 -23.22 -3.26 2.56
N PRO A 17 -22.94 -2.31 1.65
CA PRO A 17 -22.02 -2.60 0.57
C PRO A 17 -20.68 -3.01 1.18
N ALA A 18 -20.16 -4.17 0.80
CA ALA A 18 -18.79 -4.52 1.07
C ALA A 18 -17.92 -3.51 0.32
N LEU A 19 -17.39 -2.52 1.03
CA LEU A 19 -16.32 -1.68 0.51
C LEU A 19 -15.14 -2.60 0.21
N ALA A 20 -14.73 -2.66 -1.04
CA ALA A 20 -13.54 -3.40 -1.42
C ALA A 20 -12.35 -2.78 -0.68
N GLU A 21 -11.61 -3.61 0.05
CA GLU A 21 -10.40 -3.18 0.74
C GLU A 21 -9.40 -2.63 -0.28
N SER A 22 -8.95 -1.40 -0.08
CA SER A 22 -7.93 -0.80 -0.94
C SER A 22 -6.58 -1.47 -0.68
N VAL A 23 -5.85 -1.83 -1.73
CA VAL A 23 -4.54 -2.48 -1.59
C VAL A 23 -3.44 -1.56 -2.08
N LEU A 24 -2.59 -1.14 -1.15
CA LEU A 24 -1.41 -0.34 -1.44
C LEU A 24 -0.19 -1.25 -1.61
N VAL A 25 0.22 -1.47 -2.86
CA VAL A 25 1.41 -2.27 -3.19
C VAL A 25 2.66 -1.40 -3.16
N VAL A 26 3.67 -1.82 -2.40
CA VAL A 26 4.92 -1.07 -2.20
C VAL A 26 6.13 -1.83 -2.75
N PRO A 27 6.37 -1.83 -4.08
CA PRO A 27 7.53 -2.49 -4.67
C PRO A 27 8.84 -1.75 -4.36
N GLY A 28 9.98 -2.41 -4.55
CA GLY A 28 11.28 -1.76 -4.49
C GLY A 28 12.40 -2.63 -3.96
N THR A 29 13.31 -2.03 -3.18
CA THR A 29 14.51 -2.69 -2.66
C THR A 29 14.22 -3.82 -1.66
N GLY A 30 15.19 -4.72 -1.47
CA GLY A 30 15.17 -5.73 -0.41
C GLY A 30 15.68 -5.19 0.93
N ASP A 31 16.36 -4.04 0.93
CA ASP A 31 16.88 -3.45 2.16
C ASP A 31 15.74 -3.07 3.10
N ALA A 32 15.90 -3.42 4.38
CA ALA A 32 14.89 -3.24 5.43
C ALA A 32 13.49 -3.81 5.09
N ILE A 33 13.37 -4.73 4.12
CA ILE A 33 12.07 -5.32 3.73
C ILE A 33 11.37 -6.01 4.90
N ALA A 34 12.14 -6.66 5.79
CA ALA A 34 11.61 -7.32 6.97
C ALA A 34 10.97 -6.31 7.95
N ILE A 35 11.61 -5.15 8.14
CA ILE A 35 11.09 -4.07 8.99
C ILE A 35 9.78 -3.53 8.40
N LEU A 36 9.76 -3.24 7.10
CA LEU A 36 8.56 -2.71 6.45
C LEU A 36 7.41 -3.74 6.42
N ARG A 37 7.72 -5.04 6.25
CA ARG A 37 6.73 -6.12 6.32
C ARG A 37 6.12 -6.26 7.72
N ALA A 38 6.92 -6.11 8.78
CA ALA A 38 6.41 -6.09 10.14
C ALA A 38 5.45 -4.92 10.37
N LEU A 39 5.84 -3.70 9.95
CA LEU A 39 4.98 -2.52 10.02
C LEU A 39 3.68 -2.71 9.22
N ALA A 40 3.77 -3.28 8.00
CA ALA A 40 2.60 -3.57 7.18
C ALA A 40 1.67 -4.60 7.85
N SER A 41 2.22 -5.64 8.48
CA SER A 41 1.44 -6.63 9.23
C SER A 41 0.63 -5.98 10.35
N ASP A 42 1.27 -5.14 11.17
CA ASP A 42 0.60 -4.45 12.27
C ASP A 42 -0.41 -3.42 11.76
N PHE A 43 -0.05 -2.66 10.73
CA PHE A 43 -0.96 -1.71 10.07
C PHE A 43 -2.22 -2.42 9.56
N ASN A 44 -2.06 -3.54 8.85
CA ASN A 44 -3.17 -4.33 8.30
C ASN A 44 -4.04 -4.95 9.39
N ALA A 45 -3.47 -5.32 10.52
CA ALA A 45 -4.23 -5.82 11.65
C ALA A 45 -5.12 -4.73 12.28
N LEU A 46 -4.64 -3.49 12.30
CA LEU A 46 -5.35 -2.33 12.86
C LEU A 46 -6.39 -1.72 11.90
N HIS A 47 -6.19 -1.81 10.58
CA HIS A 47 -7.03 -1.15 9.56
C HIS A 47 -7.85 -2.14 8.70
N ARG A 48 -8.19 -3.31 9.25
CA ARG A 48 -8.93 -4.36 8.53
C ARG A 48 -10.24 -3.83 7.94
N GLY A 49 -10.44 -4.08 6.64
CA GLY A 49 -11.66 -3.71 5.93
C GLY A 49 -11.67 -2.29 5.36
N ASP A 50 -10.58 -1.55 5.50
CA ASP A 50 -10.39 -0.22 4.91
C ASP A 50 -9.22 -0.24 3.90
N MET A 51 -8.00 -0.49 4.40
CA MET A 51 -6.79 -0.56 3.57
C MET A 51 -5.87 -1.68 4.03
N ARG A 52 -5.25 -2.31 3.02
CA ARG A 52 -4.18 -3.29 3.18
C ARG A 52 -2.91 -2.81 2.47
N VAL A 53 -1.80 -2.86 3.16
CA VAL A 53 -0.46 -2.65 2.60
C VAL A 53 0.13 -4.00 2.20
N ASP A 54 0.60 -4.11 0.95
CA ASP A 54 1.34 -5.27 0.43
C ASP A 54 2.80 -4.90 0.10
N VAL A 55 3.72 -5.72 0.57
CA VAL A 55 5.18 -5.50 0.45
C VAL A 55 5.79 -6.70 -0.29
N PRO A 56 5.72 -6.69 -1.65
CA PRO A 56 6.14 -7.82 -2.47
C PRO A 56 7.65 -8.01 -2.41
N ASP A 57 8.13 -9.13 -2.97
CA ASP A 57 9.55 -9.41 -3.09
C ASP A 57 10.31 -8.31 -3.84
N SER A 58 11.62 -8.26 -3.60
CA SER A 58 12.47 -7.19 -4.11
C SER A 58 12.52 -7.20 -5.63
N VAL A 59 12.31 -6.03 -6.22
CA VAL A 59 12.64 -5.71 -7.62
C VAL A 59 13.77 -4.66 -7.71
N GLY A 60 14.41 -4.36 -6.56
CA GLY A 60 15.40 -3.31 -6.41
C GLY A 60 14.81 -1.89 -6.43
N SER A 61 15.60 -0.90 -5.96
CA SER A 61 15.16 0.51 -5.91
C SER A 61 14.76 1.03 -7.30
N SER A 62 15.56 0.75 -8.33
CA SER A 62 15.27 1.20 -9.70
C SER A 62 14.02 0.54 -10.30
N GLY A 63 13.72 -0.72 -9.93
CA GLY A 63 12.50 -1.40 -10.36
C GLY A 63 11.26 -0.75 -9.76
N GLY A 64 11.26 -0.52 -8.45
CA GLY A 64 10.17 0.15 -7.75
C GLY A 64 9.92 1.58 -8.25
N ILE A 65 10.98 2.38 -8.41
CA ILE A 65 10.86 3.75 -8.95
C ILE A 65 10.23 3.76 -10.34
N ARG A 66 10.62 2.82 -11.21
CA ARG A 66 10.02 2.71 -12.54
C ARG A 66 8.55 2.32 -12.49
N ALA A 67 8.14 1.45 -11.56
CA ALA A 67 6.73 1.11 -11.37
C ALA A 67 5.91 2.36 -11.02
N VAL A 68 6.43 3.22 -10.14
CA VAL A 68 5.80 4.52 -9.81
C VAL A 68 5.75 5.43 -11.03
N MET A 69 6.85 5.58 -11.76
CA MET A 69 6.88 6.41 -12.98
C MET A 69 5.92 5.93 -14.08
N ARG A 70 5.62 4.62 -14.12
CA ARG A 70 4.65 4.04 -15.06
C ARG A 70 3.21 4.06 -14.56
N GLY A 71 2.97 4.53 -13.33
CA GLY A 71 1.65 4.51 -12.70
C GLY A 71 1.17 3.12 -12.27
N GLU A 72 2.08 2.14 -12.20
CA GLU A 72 1.79 0.77 -11.77
C GLU A 72 1.78 0.62 -10.24
N ALA A 73 2.40 1.56 -9.52
CA ALA A 73 2.40 1.63 -8.07
C ALA A 73 2.33 3.08 -7.61
N GLU A 74 1.68 3.33 -6.48
CA GLU A 74 1.56 4.68 -5.92
C GLU A 74 2.85 5.14 -5.23
N LEU A 75 3.58 4.20 -4.62
CA LEU A 75 4.84 4.48 -3.93
C LEU A 75 5.83 3.33 -4.09
N ALA A 76 7.12 3.63 -3.91
CA ALA A 76 8.17 2.63 -3.94
C ALA A 76 9.11 2.79 -2.74
N ARG A 77 9.60 1.66 -2.23
CA ARG A 77 10.63 1.63 -1.19
C ARG A 77 12.02 1.62 -1.81
N THR A 78 12.87 2.57 -1.41
CA THR A 78 14.18 2.79 -2.02
C THR A 78 15.27 2.89 -0.96
N ALA A 79 16.47 2.39 -1.27
CA ALA A 79 17.67 2.51 -0.41
C ALA A 79 18.70 3.52 -0.95
N ARG A 80 18.31 4.35 -1.91
CA ARG A 80 19.14 5.42 -2.45
C ARG A 80 18.31 6.68 -2.72
N PRO A 81 18.93 7.86 -2.77
CA PRO A 81 18.28 9.06 -3.27
C PRO A 81 17.81 8.90 -4.72
N LEU A 82 16.79 9.69 -5.10
CA LEU A 82 16.35 9.81 -6.49
C LEU A 82 17.44 10.42 -7.37
N LYS A 83 17.58 9.89 -8.58
CA LYS A 83 18.43 10.44 -9.64
C LYS A 83 17.81 11.72 -10.20
N PRO A 84 18.61 12.61 -10.83
CA PRO A 84 18.10 13.83 -11.45
C PRO A 84 16.93 13.60 -12.41
N GLN A 85 16.96 12.53 -13.20
CA GLN A 85 15.89 12.20 -14.15
C GLN A 85 14.60 11.78 -13.44
N GLU A 86 14.71 11.03 -12.34
CA GLU A 86 13.57 10.58 -11.53
C GLU A 86 12.91 11.79 -10.84
N LYS A 87 13.72 12.72 -10.31
CA LYS A 87 13.23 14.01 -9.79
C LYS A 87 12.58 14.87 -10.89
N GLY A 88 13.19 14.90 -12.08
CA GLY A 88 12.66 15.61 -13.25
C GLY A 88 11.30 15.08 -13.72
N ALA A 89 11.00 13.81 -13.43
CA ALA A 89 9.68 13.20 -13.64
C ALA A 89 8.67 13.54 -12.53
N GLY A 90 9.01 14.42 -11.59
CA GLY A 90 8.13 14.89 -10.52
C GLY A 90 8.15 14.03 -9.26
N LEU A 91 8.99 12.98 -9.20
CA LEU A 91 9.06 12.12 -8.02
C LEU A 91 9.72 12.85 -6.85
N ARG A 92 9.21 12.59 -5.66
CA ARG A 92 9.76 13.02 -4.38
C ARG A 92 10.10 11.79 -3.56
N ALA A 93 11.14 11.90 -2.75
CA ALA A 93 11.54 10.84 -1.82
C ALA A 93 11.45 11.39 -0.40
N GLU A 94 10.75 10.65 0.46
CA GLU A 94 10.60 10.95 1.87
C GLU A 94 11.40 9.92 2.69
N PRO A 95 12.39 10.35 3.49
CA PRO A 95 13.08 9.45 4.42
C PRO A 95 12.10 8.89 5.46
N TRP A 96 12.04 7.56 5.60
CA TRP A 96 11.14 6.90 6.56
C TRP A 96 11.88 6.13 7.66
N ALA A 97 13.12 5.72 7.43
CA ALA A 97 13.95 5.03 8.41
C ALA A 97 15.44 5.20 8.12
N THR A 98 16.25 5.13 9.18
CA THR A 98 17.71 5.02 9.12
C THR A 98 18.11 3.78 9.92
N TYR A 99 18.94 2.93 9.34
CA TYR A 99 19.41 1.71 9.97
C TYR A 99 20.86 1.42 9.57
N PRO A 100 21.66 0.78 10.44
CA PRO A 100 23.01 0.36 10.09
C PRO A 100 22.99 -0.79 9.08
N VAL A 101 23.95 -0.81 8.16
CA VAL A 101 24.21 -1.93 7.25
C VAL A 101 25.55 -2.54 7.64
N VAL A 102 25.57 -3.87 7.83
CA VAL A 102 26.77 -4.65 8.15
C VAL A 102 27.03 -5.67 7.04
N PHE A 103 28.30 -5.99 6.80
CA PHE A 103 28.76 -6.89 5.73
C PHE A 103 29.37 -8.16 6.33
#